data_AF-A0A933RIX3-F1
#
_entry.id   AF-A0A933RIX3-F1
#
_cell.length_a   1.000
_cell.length_b   1.000
_cell.length_c   1.000
_cell.angle_alpha   90.00
_cell.angle_beta   90.00
_cell.angle_gamma   90.00
#
_symmetry.space_group_name_H-M   'P 1'
#
loop_
_entity.id
_entity.type
_entity.pdbx_description
1 polymer ?
#
loop_
_entity_poly.entity_id
_entity_poly.type
_entity_poly.pdbx_seq_one_letter_code
_entity_poly.pdbx_strand_id
1 'polypeptide(L)'
;MPERRFTAEEVDRAVAALADDPDRFAHAQEIVQHAAPGLQRVLNEALHAGGWFGEAHESQITGAVGAEDPVAAVRTLVAEETRLGMLVGVAVGIELLSELNKEA
;
A
#
# COMPACT_ATOMS: atom_id res chain seq x y z
N MET A 1 22.26 5.52 12.69
CA MET A 1 21.43 6.51 13.41
C MET A 1 20.24 5.75 14.01
N PRO A 2 19.74 6.07 15.22
CA PRO A 2 18.54 5.40 15.73
C PRO A 2 17.36 5.68 14.79
N GLU A 3 16.56 4.65 14.49
CA GLU A 3 15.36 4.77 13.67
C GLU A 3 14.37 5.73 14.34
N ARG A 4 14.20 6.92 13.76
CA ARG A 4 13.23 7.90 14.23
C ARG A 4 11.83 7.32 14.01
N ARG A 5 11.08 7.15 15.10
CA ARG A 5 9.65 6.81 15.03
C ARG A 5 8.84 8.07 14.76
N PHE A 6 7.92 8.00 13.81
CA PHE A 6 7.01 9.10 13.48
C PHE A 6 5.67 8.90 14.19
N THR A 7 5.06 9.99 14.62
CA THR A 7 3.69 10.03 15.15
C THR A 7 2.66 10.10 14.03
N ALA A 8 1.42 9.67 14.27
CA ALA A 8 0.34 9.76 13.28
C ALA A 8 0.12 11.20 12.79
N GLU A 9 0.20 12.19 13.68
CA GLU A 9 0.02 13.61 13.35
C GLU A 9 1.18 14.19 12.50
N GLU A 10 2.40 13.66 12.65
CA GLU A 10 3.49 13.98 11.72
C GLU A 10 3.24 13.39 10.33
N VAL A 11 2.69 12.17 10.27
CA VAL A 11 2.32 11.52 9.01
C VAL A 11 1.21 12.29 8.31
N ASP A 12 0.15 12.67 9.02
CA ASP A 12 -0.97 13.44 8.45
C ASP A 12 -0.51 14.79 7.87
N ARG A 13 0.39 15.50 8.58
CA ARG A 13 0.99 16.75 8.07
C ARG A 13 1.84 16.51 6.83
N ALA A 14 2.59 15.42 6.78
CA ALA A 14 3.38 15.07 5.59
C ALA A 14 2.48 14.75 4.39
N VAL A 15 1.37 14.04 4.61
CA VAL A 15 0.36 13.75 3.57
C VAL A 15 -0.26 15.05 3.04
N ALA A 16 -0.65 15.98 3.92
CA ALA A 16 -1.17 17.28 3.50
C ALA A 16 -0.15 18.05 2.63
N ALA A 17 1.12 18.07 3.04
CA ALA A 17 2.18 18.73 2.29
C ALA A 17 2.49 18.07 0.92
N LEU A 18 2.21 16.77 0.76
CA LEU A 18 2.32 16.09 -0.54
C LEU A 18 1.15 16.43 -1.47
N ALA A 19 -0.04 16.70 -0.93
CA ALA A 19 -1.20 17.11 -1.72
C ALA A 19 -1.04 18.53 -2.29
N ASP A 20 -0.30 19.40 -1.59
CA ASP A 20 -0.09 20.79 -1.98
C ASP A 20 0.98 20.98 -3.08
N ASP A 21 1.82 19.96 -3.35
CA ASP A 21 2.91 20.01 -4.33
C ASP A 21 2.83 18.85 -5.35
N PRO A 22 2.14 19.05 -6.49
CA PRO A 22 1.96 18.04 -7.52
C PRO A 22 3.27 17.55 -8.16
N ASP A 23 4.28 18.43 -8.24
CA ASP A 23 5.54 18.14 -8.92
C ASP A 23 6.41 17.19 -8.09
N ARG A 24 6.37 17.32 -6.75
CA ARG A 24 7.00 16.36 -5.83
C ARG A 24 6.44 14.95 -5.98
N PHE A 25 5.13 14.83 -6.19
CA PHE A 25 4.50 13.54 -6.41
C PHE A 25 4.93 12.94 -7.75
N ALA A 26 4.97 13.74 -8.82
CA ALA A 26 5.39 13.29 -10.14
C ALA A 26 6.83 12.73 -10.15
N HIS A 27 7.78 13.41 -9.49
CA HIS A 27 9.16 12.92 -9.39
C HIS A 27 9.26 11.60 -8.62
N ALA A 28 8.51 11.46 -7.51
CA ALA A 28 8.44 10.20 -6.78
C ALA A 28 7.86 9.06 -7.64
N GLN A 29 6.86 9.35 -8.48
CA GLN A 29 6.28 8.37 -9.40
C GLN A 29 7.28 7.88 -10.46
N GLU A 30 8.16 8.75 -10.98
CA GLU A 30 9.18 8.34 -11.96
C GLU A 30 10.20 7.36 -11.36
N ILE A 31 10.69 7.65 -10.14
CA ILE A 31 11.63 6.79 -9.41
C ILE A 31 10.97 5.43 -9.11
N VAL A 32 9.73 5.44 -8.62
CA VAL A 32 8.98 4.23 -8.30
C VAL A 32 8.72 3.39 -9.55
N GLN A 33 8.43 3.98 -10.70
CA GLN A 33 8.26 3.25 -11.96
C GLN A 33 9.50 2.44 -12.34
N HIS A 34 10.71 2.97 -12.06
CA HIS A 34 11.96 2.26 -12.35
C HIS A 34 12.19 1.09 -11.36
N ALA A 35 11.75 1.25 -10.11
CA ALA A 35 11.83 0.23 -9.07
C ALA A 35 10.66 -0.79 -9.08
N ALA A 36 9.61 -0.52 -9.88
CA ALA A 36 8.34 -1.24 -9.85
C ALA A 36 8.45 -2.78 -9.87
N PRO A 37 9.31 -3.41 -10.70
CA PRO A 37 9.44 -4.88 -10.72
C PRO A 37 10.01 -5.45 -9.41
N GLY A 38 10.87 -4.71 -8.72
CA GLY A 38 11.40 -5.10 -7.40
C GLY A 38 10.35 -4.92 -6.30
N LEU A 39 9.68 -3.77 -6.30
CA LEU A 39 8.62 -3.45 -5.34
C LEU A 39 7.45 -4.43 -5.43
N GLN A 40 7.07 -4.83 -6.64
CA GLN A 40 5.97 -5.77 -6.83
C GLN A 40 6.26 -7.15 -6.24
N ARG A 41 7.54 -7.59 -6.24
CA ARG A 41 7.92 -8.84 -5.56
C ARG A 41 7.76 -8.72 -4.05
N VAL A 42 8.27 -7.64 -3.45
CA VAL A 42 8.16 -7.39 -2.00
C VAL A 42 6.69 -7.25 -1.57
N LEU A 43 5.88 -6.53 -2.35
CA LEU A 43 4.45 -6.37 -2.09
C LEU A 43 3.72 -7.72 -2.15
N ASN A 44 4.00 -8.53 -3.17
CA ASN A 44 3.39 -9.85 -3.29
C ASN A 44 3.79 -10.77 -2.12
N GLU A 45 5.05 -10.73 -1.68
CA GLU A 45 5.50 -11.48 -0.50
C GLU A 45 4.82 -11.01 0.78
N ALA A 46 4.72 -9.70 0.99
CA ALA A 46 4.05 -9.12 2.16
C ALA A 46 2.55 -9.47 2.20
N LEU A 47 1.88 -9.39 1.05
CA LEU A 47 0.47 -9.73 0.92
C LEU A 47 0.23 -11.24 1.08
N HIS A 48 1.14 -12.07 0.57
CA HIS A 48 1.10 -13.52 0.78
C HIS A 48 1.35 -13.90 2.25
N ALA A 49 2.37 -13.31 2.90
CA ALA A 49 2.68 -13.54 4.31
C ALA A 49 1.57 -13.09 5.26
N GLY A 50 0.84 -12.03 4.91
CA GLY A 50 -0.35 -11.58 5.63
C GLY A 50 -1.60 -12.41 5.38
N GLY A 51 -1.55 -13.44 4.51
CA GLY A 51 -2.70 -14.28 4.17
C GLY A 51 -3.76 -13.58 3.33
N TRP A 52 -3.45 -12.42 2.73
CA TRP A 52 -4.41 -11.56 2.04
C TRP A 52 -4.86 -12.09 0.68
N PHE A 53 -4.06 -12.92 0.02
CA PHE A 53 -4.40 -13.55 -1.27
C PHE A 53 -4.41 -15.08 -1.20
N GLY A 54 -4.72 -15.64 -0.03
CA GLY A 54 -4.87 -17.08 0.18
C GLY A 54 -6.31 -17.58 -0.01
N GLU A 55 -6.61 -18.79 0.48
CA GLU A 55 -7.95 -19.39 0.43
C GLU A 55 -9.06 -18.51 1.02
N ALA A 56 -8.72 -17.64 1.98
CA ALA A 56 -9.65 -16.67 2.56
C ALA A 56 -10.17 -15.65 1.53
N HIS A 57 -9.31 -15.18 0.63
CA HIS A 57 -9.68 -14.22 -0.42
C HIS A 57 -10.56 -14.88 -1.50
N GLU A 58 -10.24 -16.12 -1.89
CA GLU A 58 -11.09 -16.91 -2.81
C GLU A 58 -12.50 -17.13 -2.22
N SER A 59 -12.59 -17.38 -0.90
CA SER A 59 -13.87 -17.47 -0.20
C SER A 59 -14.63 -16.14 -0.17
N GLN A 60 -13.93 -15.00 -0.04
CA GLN A 60 -14.54 -13.67 -0.06
C GLN A 60 -15.07 -13.31 -1.45
N ILE A 61 -14.31 -13.61 -2.51
CA ILE A 61 -14.76 -13.45 -3.91
C ILE A 61 -15.99 -14.31 -4.17
N THR A 62 -15.92 -15.61 -3.83
CA THR A 62 -17.03 -16.54 -4.02
C THR A 62 -18.27 -16.09 -3.25
N GLY A 63 -18.09 -15.63 -2.01
CA GLY A 63 -19.16 -15.06 -1.18
C GLY A 63 -19.78 -13.80 -1.78
N ALA A 64 -18.96 -12.90 -2.34
CA ALA A 64 -19.44 -11.68 -2.99
C ALA A 64 -20.24 -11.98 -4.27
N VAL A 65 -19.77 -12.95 -5.08
CA VAL A 65 -20.48 -13.37 -6.31
C VAL A 65 -21.81 -14.05 -5.99
N GLY A 66 -21.88 -14.80 -4.88
CA GLY A 66 -23.10 -15.48 -4.42
C GLY A 66 -24.06 -14.62 -3.59
N ALA A 67 -23.75 -13.34 -3.36
CA ALA A 67 -24.56 -12.45 -2.54
C ALA A 67 -25.89 -12.07 -3.21
N GLU A 68 -26.86 -11.60 -2.42
CA GLU A 68 -28.15 -11.11 -2.95
C GLU A 68 -27.97 -9.90 -3.88
N ASP A 69 -26.97 -9.05 -3.59
CA ASP A 69 -26.49 -7.97 -4.46
C ASP A 69 -24.98 -8.13 -4.72
N PRO A 70 -24.60 -8.89 -5.76
CA PRO A 70 -23.19 -9.14 -6.06
C PRO A 70 -22.41 -7.87 -6.40
N VAL A 71 -23.06 -6.85 -6.98
CA VAL A 71 -22.37 -5.62 -7.38
C VAL A 71 -21.99 -4.80 -6.16
N ALA A 72 -22.90 -4.65 -5.19
CA ALA A 72 -22.59 -3.96 -3.94
C ALA A 72 -21.53 -4.71 -3.11
N ALA A 73 -21.61 -6.04 -3.08
CA ALA A 73 -20.63 -6.87 -2.38
C ALA A 73 -19.22 -6.75 -2.99
N VAL A 74 -19.10 -6.85 -4.32
CA VAL A 74 -17.82 -6.68 -5.02
C VAL A 74 -17.26 -5.27 -4.83
N ARG A 75 -18.09 -4.23 -4.88
CA ARG A 75 -17.63 -2.85 -4.61
C ARG A 75 -17.04 -2.70 -3.21
N THR A 76 -17.65 -3.33 -2.22
CA THR A 76 -17.16 -3.33 -0.85
C THR A 76 -15.81 -4.03 -0.76
N LEU A 77 -15.72 -5.23 -1.34
CA LEU A 77 -14.47 -6.01 -1.37
C LEU A 77 -13.32 -5.22 -2.02
N VAL A 78 -13.56 -4.61 -3.18
CA VAL A 78 -12.56 -3.78 -3.88
C VAL A 78 -12.13 -2.57 -3.04
N ALA A 79 -13.05 -1.93 -2.33
CA ALA A 79 -12.72 -0.80 -1.46
C ALA A 79 -11.82 -1.24 -0.28
N GLU A 80 -12.09 -2.40 0.30
CA GLU A 80 -11.28 -2.97 1.37
C GLU A 80 -9.88 -3.35 0.88
N GLU A 81 -9.78 -4.03 -0.26
CA GLU A 81 -8.52 -4.40 -0.89
C GLU A 81 -7.68 -3.18 -1.28
N THR A 82 -8.31 -2.15 -1.82
CA THR A 82 -7.64 -0.88 -2.16
C THR A 82 -7.05 -0.23 -0.90
N ARG A 83 -7.83 -0.19 0.19
CA ARG A 83 -7.35 0.35 1.47
C ARG A 83 -6.16 -0.44 2.02
N LEU A 84 -6.19 -1.77 1.90
CA LEU A 84 -5.10 -2.64 2.34
C LEU A 84 -3.85 -2.47 1.47
N GLY A 85 -4.00 -2.45 0.15
CA GLY A 85 -2.91 -2.20 -0.79
C GLY A 85 -2.23 -0.85 -0.52
N MET A 86 -3.00 0.19 -0.22
CA MET A 86 -2.47 1.49 0.20
C MET A 86 -1.67 1.39 1.50
N LEU A 87 -2.20 0.73 2.55
CA LEU A 87 -1.50 0.58 3.82
C LEU A 87 -0.16 -0.16 3.68
N VAL A 88 -0.16 -1.26 2.92
CA VAL A 88 1.05 -2.03 2.64
C VAL A 88 2.03 -1.20 1.80
N GLY A 89 1.55 -0.52 0.76
CA GLY A 89 2.37 0.34 -0.09
C GLY A 89 3.06 1.47 0.69
N VAL A 90 2.34 2.15 1.59
CA VAL A 90 2.91 3.18 2.46
C VAL A 90 3.95 2.60 3.41
N ALA A 91 3.66 1.46 4.04
CA ALA A 91 4.61 0.79 4.95
C ALA A 91 5.92 0.41 4.23
N VAL A 92 5.82 -0.18 3.03
CA VAL A 92 6.98 -0.48 2.17
C VAL A 92 7.74 0.79 1.81
N GLY A 93 7.05 1.88 1.46
CA GLY A 93 7.67 3.17 1.16
C GLY A 93 8.46 3.74 2.34
N ILE A 94 7.95 3.61 3.57
CA ILE A 94 8.64 4.05 4.80
C ILE A 94 9.92 3.22 5.01
N GLU A 95 9.85 1.90 4.87
CA GLU A 95 11.01 1.02 5.07
C GLU A 95 12.08 1.26 3.99
N LEU A 96 11.69 1.45 2.74
CA LEU A 96 12.63 1.80 1.66
C LEU A 96 13.38 3.09 1.95
N LEU A 97 12.67 4.13 2.43
CA LEU A 97 13.31 5.38 2.83
C LEU A 97 14.26 5.18 4.01
N SER A 98 13.90 4.33 4.98
CA SER A 98 14.78 3.94 6.08
C SER A 98 16.08 3.30 5.55
N GLU A 99 15.95 2.36 4.61
CA GLU A 99 17.08 1.66 4.02
C GLU A 99 18.00 2.59 3.21
N LEU A 100 17.43 3.45 2.36
CA LEU A 100 18.20 4.44 1.60
C LEU A 100 18.97 5.42 2.50
N ASN A 101 18.44 5.74 3.70
CA ASN A 101 19.11 6.61 4.66
C ASN A 101 20.21 5.88 5.48
N LYS A 102 20.25 4.55 5.48
CA LYS A 102 21.34 3.78 6.10
C LYS A 102 22.58 3.71 5.20
N GLU A 103 22.38 3.84 3.88
CA GLU A 103 23.45 3.82 2.87
C GLU A 103 24.10 5.21 2.63
N ALA A 104 23.54 6.29 3.18
CA ALA A 104 24.02 7.67 3.06
C ALA A 104 24.88 8.12 4.25
#